data_AF-A0A7C6JZK1-F1
#
_entry.id   AF-A0A7C6JZK1-F1
#
_cell.length_a   1.000
_cell.length_b   1.000
_cell.length_c   1.000
_cell.angle_alpha   90.00
_cell.angle_beta   90.00
_cell.angle_gamma   90.00
#
_symmetry.space_group_name_H-M   'P 1'
#
loop_
_entity.id
_entity.type
_entity.pdbx_description
1 polymer ?
#
loop_
_entity_poly.entity_id
_entity_poly.type
_entity_poly.pdbx_seq_one_letter_code
_entity_poly.pdbx_strand_id
1 'polypeptide(L)'
;MEENKLLAIYHRVMSHEPFEAVAQDLFQLVVEAQKHSPNQKRSLYLDIDGHRLSNGAFDDDMFELMKDFLIGFLLQFLSNISCPLYEISNPAQIDEIPEELKIINNTYRRKSKLSDYYIENYSNTEFTNELQVSRYLRNISILMNKLSCYNLHEIAYCEDDTLNKYFITWVQHIRELVIEIFNSYIYGNLFSSISLTRTLIECYVYLKILIENESGDLITDWYFCNVVKKINVEESSVAVESLKTSMKEKMELRGLDYESTYKLYKEGSENAWLNAAIGKKRVTFKDACNFANVSYIYDDFKIASSFIHGQDIQNKFSPFTFYQSIASKFHISFFYIFRSLELIIEDEKILNEISDYEIELNEIILAFINESSEE
;
A
#
# COMPACT_ATOMS: atom_id res chain seq x y z
N MET A 1 -5.06 -2.47 55.61
CA MET A 1 -6.23 -2.18 54.76
C MET A 1 -5.67 -1.76 53.43
N GLU A 2 -5.45 -2.72 52.53
CA GLU A 2 -5.19 -2.37 51.13
C GLU A 2 -6.45 -1.70 50.61
N GLU A 3 -6.30 -0.49 50.07
CA GLU A 3 -7.37 0.18 49.35
C GLU A 3 -7.95 -0.80 48.33
N ASN A 4 -9.26 -1.03 48.39
CA ASN A 4 -9.98 -1.94 47.53
C ASN A 4 -9.97 -1.35 46.11
N LYS A 5 -8.83 -1.52 45.42
CA LYS A 5 -8.52 -0.85 44.16
C LYS A 5 -9.47 -1.39 43.11
N LEU A 6 -10.24 -0.51 42.50
CA LEU A 6 -11.14 -0.87 41.40
C LEU A 6 -10.29 -1.18 40.16
N LEU A 7 -10.52 -2.32 39.50
CA LEU A 7 -9.86 -2.66 38.24
C LEU A 7 -10.66 -2.07 37.08
N ALA A 8 -10.07 -1.13 36.34
CA ALA A 8 -10.68 -0.56 35.15
C ALA A 8 -10.35 -1.43 33.93
N ILE A 9 -11.38 -1.87 33.22
CA ILE A 9 -11.31 -2.50 31.91
C ILE A 9 -11.80 -1.45 30.92
N TYR A 10 -10.97 -1.10 29.93
CA TYR A 10 -11.34 -0.16 28.88
C TYR A 10 -11.32 -0.88 27.54
N HIS A 11 -12.38 -0.71 26.76
CA HIS A 11 -12.46 -1.24 25.40
C HIS A 11 -13.14 -0.21 24.50
N ARG A 12 -12.66 -0.12 23.25
CA ARG A 12 -13.17 0.81 22.25
C ARG A 12 -13.59 -0.02 21.05
N VAL A 13 -14.88 0.03 20.74
CA VAL A 13 -15.48 -0.67 19.61
C VAL A 13 -15.34 0.18 18.37
N MET A 14 -14.84 -0.42 17.31
CA MET A 14 -14.62 0.19 16.01
C MET A 14 -15.76 -0.16 15.06
N SER A 15 -16.05 0.74 14.10
CA SER A 15 -17.20 0.66 13.19
C SER A 15 -17.33 -0.60 12.33
N HIS A 16 -16.29 -1.43 12.28
CA HIS A 16 -16.22 -2.65 11.48
C HIS A 16 -16.33 -3.92 12.33
N GLU A 17 -16.33 -3.79 13.66
CA GLU A 17 -16.40 -4.93 14.57
C GLU A 17 -17.87 -5.37 14.71
N PRO A 18 -18.21 -6.57 14.21
CA PRO A 18 -19.56 -7.08 14.38
C PRO A 18 -19.80 -7.44 15.85
N PHE A 19 -21.07 -7.52 16.24
CA PHE A 19 -21.50 -7.93 17.58
C PHE A 19 -20.71 -9.13 18.14
N GLU A 20 -20.53 -10.20 17.36
CA GLU A 20 -19.90 -11.42 17.87
C GLU A 20 -18.42 -11.25 18.24
N ALA A 21 -17.69 -10.39 17.52
CA ALA A 21 -16.27 -10.14 17.79
C ALA A 21 -16.14 -9.35 19.10
N VAL A 22 -16.87 -8.24 19.21
CA VAL A 22 -16.86 -7.37 20.39
C VAL A 22 -17.32 -8.14 21.63
N ALA A 23 -18.34 -8.97 21.51
CA ALA A 23 -18.83 -9.80 22.61
C ALA A 23 -17.76 -10.79 23.12
N GLN A 24 -16.98 -11.40 22.22
CA GLN A 24 -15.88 -12.28 22.60
C GLN A 24 -14.74 -11.53 23.26
N ASP A 25 -14.35 -10.38 22.71
CA ASP A 25 -13.24 -9.58 23.24
C ASP A 25 -13.56 -9.04 24.64
N LEU A 26 -14.77 -8.50 24.83
CA LEU A 26 -15.24 -8.03 26.14
C LEU A 26 -15.29 -9.17 27.17
N PHE A 27 -15.74 -10.36 26.76
CA PHE A 27 -15.74 -11.52 27.65
C PHE A 27 -14.31 -11.94 28.02
N GLN A 28 -13.42 -11.98 27.04
CA GLN A 28 -12.02 -12.36 27.23
C GLN A 28 -11.30 -11.38 28.16
N LEU A 29 -11.54 -10.07 28.02
CA LEU A 29 -11.01 -9.05 28.93
C LEU A 29 -11.47 -9.28 30.38
N VAL A 30 -12.71 -9.72 30.59
CA VAL A 30 -13.24 -10.05 31.93
C VAL A 30 -12.58 -11.32 32.49
N VAL A 31 -12.38 -12.34 31.65
CA VAL A 31 -11.63 -13.56 32.03
C VAL A 31 -10.19 -13.21 32.41
N GLU A 32 -9.51 -12.39 31.61
CA GLU A 32 -8.14 -11.97 31.86
C GLU A 32 -8.02 -11.12 33.11
N ALA A 33 -8.95 -10.19 33.33
CA ALA A 33 -9.04 -9.40 34.53
C ALA A 33 -9.14 -10.28 35.79
N GLN A 34 -9.95 -11.33 35.76
CA GLN A 34 -10.06 -12.26 36.90
C GLN A 34 -8.81 -13.12 37.08
N LYS A 35 -8.13 -13.52 36.01
CA LYS A 35 -6.87 -14.26 36.10
C LYS A 35 -5.74 -13.42 36.71
N HIS A 36 -5.62 -12.15 36.31
CA HIS A 36 -4.55 -11.26 36.74
C HIS A 36 -4.84 -10.58 38.09
N SER A 37 -6.10 -10.39 38.45
CA SER A 37 -6.53 -9.71 39.67
C SER A 37 -7.74 -10.42 40.30
N PRO A 38 -7.52 -11.57 40.97
CA PRO A 38 -8.59 -12.43 41.46
C PRO A 38 -9.52 -11.73 42.46
N ASN A 39 -10.82 -11.86 42.25
CA ASN A 39 -11.92 -11.35 43.09
C ASN A 39 -11.92 -9.82 43.30
N GLN A 40 -11.14 -9.10 42.50
CA GLN A 40 -11.12 -7.65 42.52
C GLN A 40 -12.35 -7.11 41.79
N LYS A 41 -12.93 -6.01 42.28
CA LYS A 41 -14.05 -5.35 41.61
C LYS A 41 -13.61 -4.80 40.26
N ARG A 42 -14.40 -5.06 39.21
CA ARG A 42 -14.11 -4.68 37.81
C ARG A 42 -15.09 -3.62 37.33
N SER A 43 -14.61 -2.61 36.63
CA SER A 43 -15.45 -1.62 35.97
C SER A 43 -15.11 -1.55 34.49
N LEU A 44 -16.09 -1.78 33.64
CA LEU A 44 -15.95 -1.66 32.19
C LEU A 44 -16.27 -0.23 31.76
N TYR A 45 -15.39 0.34 30.95
CA TYR A 45 -15.58 1.58 30.22
C TYR A 45 -15.54 1.23 28.73
N LEU A 46 -16.65 1.47 28.05
CA LEU A 46 -16.85 1.10 26.66
C LEU A 46 -17.11 2.35 25.83
N ASP A 47 -16.27 2.60 24.85
CA ASP A 47 -16.54 3.61 23.80
C ASP A 47 -16.91 2.89 22.51
N ILE A 48 -17.80 3.47 21.70
CA ILE A 48 -18.26 2.88 20.43
C ILE A 48 -18.19 3.94 19.33
N ASP A 49 -17.27 3.73 18.40
CA ASP A 49 -17.07 4.56 17.23
C ASP A 49 -17.78 3.98 16.01
N GLY A 50 -18.47 4.85 15.27
CA GLY A 50 -19.30 4.43 14.16
C GLY A 50 -20.52 3.64 14.64
N HIS A 51 -20.92 2.61 13.88
CA HIS A 51 -22.17 1.88 14.11
C HIS A 51 -23.38 2.80 14.28
N ARG A 52 -23.41 3.90 13.54
CA ARG A 52 -24.52 4.85 13.54
C ARG A 52 -25.30 4.74 12.24
N LEU A 53 -26.62 4.67 12.37
CA LEU A 53 -27.56 4.87 11.29
C LEU A 53 -27.57 6.36 10.89
N SER A 54 -28.13 6.66 9.73
CA SER A 54 -28.23 8.04 9.21
C SER A 54 -29.00 9.02 10.11
N ASN A 55 -29.79 8.52 11.05
CA ASN A 55 -30.49 9.31 12.06
C ASN A 55 -29.69 9.50 13.37
N GLY A 56 -28.44 9.05 13.41
CA GLY A 56 -27.55 9.13 14.58
C GLY A 56 -27.79 8.07 15.66
N ALA A 57 -28.78 7.19 15.48
CA ALA A 57 -29.00 6.05 16.37
C ALA A 57 -27.94 4.96 16.12
N PHE A 58 -27.67 4.12 17.12
CA PHE A 58 -26.84 2.94 16.91
C PHE A 58 -27.52 1.93 15.97
N ASP A 59 -26.73 1.19 15.20
CA ASP A 59 -27.22 0.05 14.44
C ASP A 59 -27.69 -1.09 15.36
N ASP A 60 -28.38 -2.08 14.77
CA ASP A 60 -29.01 -3.16 15.52
C ASP A 60 -27.97 -3.99 16.30
N ASP A 61 -26.76 -4.19 15.75
CA ASP A 61 -25.67 -4.95 16.37
C ASP A 61 -25.17 -4.26 17.65
N MET A 62 -24.90 -2.95 17.60
CA MET A 62 -24.44 -2.22 18.79
C MET A 62 -25.55 -1.96 19.80
N PHE A 63 -26.79 -1.87 19.34
CA PHE A 63 -27.94 -1.82 20.22
C PHE A 63 -28.11 -3.16 20.98
N GLU A 64 -27.99 -4.29 20.30
CA GLU A 64 -27.98 -5.64 20.90
C GLU A 64 -26.81 -5.82 21.86
N LEU A 65 -25.60 -5.38 21.48
CA LEU A 65 -24.42 -5.41 22.34
C LEU A 65 -24.69 -4.68 23.66
N MET A 66 -25.13 -3.43 23.60
CA MET A 66 -25.35 -2.63 24.80
C MET A 66 -26.52 -3.15 25.63
N LYS A 67 -27.66 -3.46 25.01
CA LYS A 67 -28.86 -3.80 25.77
C LYS A 67 -28.87 -5.25 26.24
N ASP A 68 -28.60 -6.19 25.35
CA ASP A 68 -28.87 -7.60 25.60
C ASP A 68 -27.60 -8.31 26.10
N PHE A 69 -26.44 -8.02 25.52
CA PHE A 69 -25.18 -8.65 25.98
C PHE A 69 -24.60 -7.98 27.23
N LEU A 70 -24.36 -6.66 27.23
CA LEU A 70 -23.73 -5.99 28.37
C LEU A 70 -24.60 -6.08 29.63
N ILE A 71 -25.89 -5.72 29.55
CA ILE A 71 -26.78 -5.75 30.71
C ILE A 71 -27.26 -7.17 30.99
N GLY A 72 -27.71 -7.89 29.96
CA GLY A 72 -28.35 -9.20 30.13
C GLY A 72 -27.39 -10.34 30.46
N PHE A 73 -26.11 -10.21 30.12
CA PHE A 73 -25.12 -11.27 30.34
C PHE A 73 -23.85 -10.80 31.05
N LEU A 74 -23.17 -9.76 30.57
CA LEU A 74 -21.82 -9.42 31.05
C LEU A 74 -21.81 -8.72 32.42
N LEU A 75 -22.85 -7.93 32.73
CA LEU A 75 -22.96 -7.14 33.95
C LEU A 75 -22.80 -7.95 35.23
N GLN A 76 -23.22 -9.21 35.23
CA GLN A 76 -23.09 -10.08 36.41
C GLN A 76 -21.63 -10.30 36.83
N PHE A 77 -20.67 -10.18 35.91
CA PHE A 77 -19.23 -10.37 36.17
C PHE A 77 -18.47 -9.06 36.41
N LEU A 78 -19.19 -7.93 36.37
CA LEU A 78 -18.67 -6.58 36.54
C LEU A 78 -19.35 -5.89 37.71
N SER A 79 -18.70 -4.87 38.26
CA SER A 79 -19.26 -4.02 39.33
C SER A 79 -19.77 -2.66 38.81
N ASN A 80 -19.31 -2.25 37.62
CA ASN A 80 -19.82 -1.09 36.90
C ASN A 80 -19.65 -1.29 35.38
N ILE A 81 -20.58 -0.78 34.59
CA ILE A 81 -20.45 -0.59 33.15
C ILE A 81 -20.75 0.87 32.85
N SER A 82 -19.83 1.55 32.16
CA SER A 82 -20.04 2.86 31.56
C SER A 82 -19.92 2.70 30.05
N CYS A 83 -20.99 3.01 29.32
CA CYS A 83 -21.02 3.00 27.86
C CYS A 83 -21.75 4.25 27.33
N PRO A 84 -21.78 4.51 26.01
CA PRO A 84 -22.28 5.79 25.50
C PRO A 84 -23.74 6.09 25.85
N LEU A 85 -24.56 5.06 26.07
CA LEU A 85 -25.99 5.23 26.36
C LEU A 85 -26.32 5.26 27.85
N TYR A 86 -25.50 4.66 28.72
CA TYR A 86 -25.81 4.56 30.14
C TYR A 86 -24.57 4.25 31.00
N GLU A 87 -24.72 4.48 32.29
CA GLU A 87 -23.84 3.95 33.32
C GLU A 87 -24.66 3.13 34.32
N ILE A 88 -24.21 1.92 34.64
CA ILE A 88 -24.92 1.01 35.54
C ILE A 88 -23.95 0.29 36.49
N SER A 89 -24.25 0.36 37.78
CA SER A 89 -23.50 -0.34 38.82
C SER A 89 -24.17 -1.66 39.20
N ASN A 90 -23.36 -2.69 39.41
CA ASN A 90 -23.77 -3.97 39.96
C ASN A 90 -23.07 -4.20 41.32
N PRO A 91 -23.81 -4.20 42.44
CA PRO A 91 -23.22 -4.42 43.75
C PRO A 91 -22.84 -5.90 44.01
N ALA A 92 -23.34 -6.83 43.20
CA ALA A 92 -23.18 -8.27 43.36
C ALA A 92 -22.43 -8.89 42.17
N GLN A 93 -21.17 -8.48 41.99
CA GLN A 93 -20.26 -9.09 41.01
C GLN A 93 -20.04 -10.58 41.33
N ILE A 94 -20.12 -11.42 40.31
CA ILE A 94 -19.78 -12.85 40.35
C ILE A 94 -18.36 -13.02 39.80
N ASP A 95 -17.53 -13.75 40.54
CA ASP A 95 -16.12 -13.97 40.20
C ASP A 95 -15.84 -15.34 39.55
N GLU A 96 -16.86 -16.21 39.52
CA GLU A 96 -16.86 -17.46 38.77
C GLU A 96 -17.29 -17.19 37.32
N ILE A 97 -16.30 -16.96 36.46
CA ILE A 97 -16.51 -16.68 35.04
C ILE A 97 -16.37 -17.99 34.24
N PRO A 98 -17.28 -18.29 33.29
CA PRO A 98 -17.13 -19.43 32.40
C PRO A 98 -15.82 -19.42 31.61
N GLU A 99 -15.31 -20.59 31.21
CA GLU A 99 -14.06 -20.67 30.44
C GLU A 99 -14.21 -20.22 28.98
N GLU A 100 -15.43 -20.29 28.44
CA GLU A 100 -15.73 -19.97 27.05
C GLU A 100 -17.10 -19.29 26.91
N LEU A 101 -17.18 -18.34 25.97
CA LEU A 101 -18.44 -17.77 25.51
C LEU A 101 -18.86 -18.46 24.21
N LYS A 102 -20.04 -19.10 24.21
CA LYS A 102 -20.65 -19.70 23.01
C LYS A 102 -21.86 -18.90 22.57
N ILE A 103 -21.72 -18.17 21.46
CA ILE A 103 -22.82 -17.46 20.80
C ILE A 103 -23.45 -18.41 19.77
N ILE A 104 -24.69 -18.84 20.02
CA ILE A 104 -25.42 -19.75 19.12
C ILE A 104 -26.46 -18.94 18.34
N ASN A 105 -26.08 -18.44 17.17
CA ASN A 105 -27.02 -17.75 16.29
C ASN A 105 -27.91 -18.74 15.53
N ASN A 106 -29.20 -18.75 15.87
CA ASN A 106 -30.23 -19.39 15.07
C ASN A 106 -30.60 -18.41 13.94
N THR A 107 -30.17 -18.72 12.72
CA THR A 107 -30.39 -17.95 11.46
C THR A 107 -29.60 -16.65 11.26
N TYR A 108 -28.33 -16.75 10.86
CA TYR A 108 -27.76 -15.85 9.82
C TYR A 108 -26.73 -16.60 8.96
N ARG A 109 -26.91 -16.53 7.64
CA ARG A 109 -26.04 -17.16 6.63
C ARG A 109 -24.62 -16.60 6.74
N ARG A 110 -23.63 -17.48 6.88
CA ARG A 110 -22.23 -17.24 6.47
C ARG A 110 -22.22 -16.76 5.01
N LYS A 111 -22.13 -15.45 4.80
CA LYS A 111 -21.42 -14.88 3.65
C LYS A 111 -20.03 -14.52 4.18
N SER A 112 -18.98 -14.93 3.47
CA SER A 112 -17.57 -14.59 3.74
C SER A 112 -17.44 -13.14 4.23
N LYS A 113 -17.00 -12.94 5.48
CA LYS A 113 -16.90 -11.61 6.10
C LYS A 113 -15.53 -11.02 5.75
N LEU A 114 -15.49 -9.70 5.53
CA LEU A 114 -14.27 -8.91 5.32
C LEU A 114 -13.20 -9.14 6.41
N SER A 115 -13.62 -9.56 7.60
CA SER A 115 -12.76 -9.93 8.73
C SER A 115 -11.76 -11.06 8.43
N ASP A 116 -12.06 -11.92 7.46
CA ASP A 116 -11.16 -13.01 7.07
C ASP A 116 -9.89 -12.50 6.35
N TYR A 117 -9.83 -11.20 6.01
CA TYR A 117 -8.71 -10.52 5.37
C TYR A 117 -8.01 -9.51 6.30
N TYR A 118 -8.40 -9.43 7.57
CA TYR A 118 -7.86 -8.44 8.50
C TYR A 118 -6.53 -8.93 9.10
N ILE A 119 -5.44 -8.22 8.79
CA ILE A 119 -4.14 -8.36 9.44
C ILE A 119 -3.91 -7.05 10.18
N GLU A 120 -3.82 -7.09 11.51
CA GLU A 120 -3.46 -5.92 12.32
C GLU A 120 -2.08 -5.40 11.92
N ASN A 121 -2.05 -4.28 11.23
CA ASN A 121 -0.86 -3.48 11.06
C ASN A 121 -1.22 -2.01 11.33
N TYR A 122 -0.36 -1.30 12.04
CA TYR A 122 -0.55 0.06 12.57
C TYR A 122 -0.68 1.18 11.50
N SER A 123 -1.09 0.80 10.29
CA SER A 123 -1.28 1.67 9.14
C SER A 123 -2.69 1.57 8.53
N ASN A 124 -3.64 0.91 9.21
CA ASN A 124 -5.08 0.91 8.88
C ASN A 124 -5.63 2.33 8.74
N THR A 125 -5.59 2.87 7.53
CA THR A 125 -6.27 4.10 7.19
C THR A 125 -7.67 3.73 6.77
N GLU A 126 -8.65 4.11 7.60
CA GLU A 126 -10.09 4.14 7.32
C GLU A 126 -10.41 4.39 5.83
N PHE A 127 -9.62 5.22 5.13
CA PHE A 127 -9.61 5.40 3.68
C PHE A 127 -9.76 4.11 2.83
N THR A 128 -9.03 3.02 3.10
CA THR A 128 -9.15 1.79 2.29
C THR A 128 -10.43 1.01 2.59
N ASN A 129 -11.03 1.26 3.75
CA ASN A 129 -12.30 0.66 4.18
C ASN A 129 -13.52 1.46 3.70
N GLU A 130 -13.32 2.69 3.19
CA GLU A 130 -14.38 3.46 2.56
C GLU A 130 -15.07 2.63 1.48
N LEU A 131 -16.40 2.63 1.48
CA LEU A 131 -17.18 1.73 0.63
C LEU A 131 -16.81 1.87 -0.85
N GLN A 132 -16.55 3.09 -1.31
CA GLN A 132 -16.18 3.38 -2.69
C GLN A 132 -14.76 2.86 -3.01
N VAL A 133 -13.79 3.12 -2.12
CA VAL A 133 -12.39 2.69 -2.28
C VAL A 133 -12.27 1.18 -2.19
N SER A 134 -12.92 0.55 -1.22
CA SER A 134 -12.93 -0.91 -1.05
C SER A 134 -13.53 -1.62 -2.27
N ARG A 135 -14.63 -1.09 -2.82
CA ARG A 135 -15.24 -1.61 -4.05
C ARG A 135 -14.30 -1.47 -5.24
N TYR A 136 -13.66 -0.32 -5.39
CA TYR A 136 -12.68 -0.08 -6.44
C TYR A 136 -11.49 -1.04 -6.33
N LEU A 137 -10.89 -1.17 -5.15
CA LEU A 137 -9.77 -2.10 -4.90
C LEU A 137 -10.16 -3.55 -5.19
N ARG A 138 -11.39 -3.95 -4.86
CA ARG A 138 -11.92 -5.26 -5.21
C ARG A 138 -12.03 -5.44 -6.72
N ASN A 139 -12.47 -4.44 -7.47
CA ASN A 139 -12.53 -4.51 -8.93
C ASN A 139 -11.11 -4.63 -9.52
N ILE A 140 -10.17 -3.79 -9.07
CA ILE A 140 -8.77 -3.84 -9.50
C ILE A 140 -8.10 -5.17 -9.17
N SER A 141 -8.48 -5.85 -8.09
CA SER A 141 -7.93 -7.18 -7.77
C SER A 141 -8.12 -8.20 -8.91
N ILE A 142 -9.18 -8.05 -9.70
CA ILE A 142 -9.44 -8.89 -10.89
C ILE A 142 -8.38 -8.61 -11.96
N LEU A 143 -8.07 -7.33 -12.21
CA LEU A 143 -6.99 -6.93 -13.12
C LEU A 143 -5.65 -7.46 -12.63
N MET A 144 -5.33 -7.28 -11.35
CA MET A 144 -4.05 -7.74 -10.76
C MET A 144 -3.86 -9.26 -10.91
N ASN A 145 -4.93 -10.04 -10.74
CA ASN A 145 -4.89 -11.47 -10.99
C ASN A 145 -4.60 -11.80 -12.47
N LYS A 146 -5.23 -11.09 -13.42
CA LYS A 146 -4.93 -11.26 -14.86
C LYS A 146 -3.46 -10.94 -15.16
N LEU A 147 -2.93 -9.84 -14.60
CA LEU A 147 -1.54 -9.42 -14.78
C LEU A 147 -0.54 -10.44 -14.25
N SER A 148 -0.84 -11.07 -13.11
CA SER A 148 0.02 -12.10 -12.51
C SER A 148 0.26 -13.29 -13.46
N CYS A 149 -0.71 -13.58 -14.34
CA CYS A 149 -0.63 -14.66 -15.32
C CYS A 149 -0.26 -14.19 -16.73
N TYR A 150 -0.09 -12.88 -16.96
CA TYR A 150 0.19 -12.33 -18.28
C TYR A 150 1.60 -12.72 -18.75
N ASN A 151 1.75 -13.17 -19.99
CA ASN A 151 3.03 -13.61 -20.54
C ASN A 151 3.78 -12.43 -21.17
N LEU A 152 4.81 -11.94 -20.48
CA LEU A 152 5.65 -10.83 -20.95
C LEU A 152 6.79 -11.28 -21.90
N HIS A 153 6.97 -12.59 -22.10
CA HIS A 153 8.10 -13.13 -22.87
C HIS A 153 7.93 -13.06 -24.40
N GLU A 154 6.75 -12.68 -24.89
CA GLU A 154 6.46 -12.60 -26.34
C GLU A 154 6.78 -11.24 -26.95
N ILE A 155 7.11 -10.22 -26.13
CA ILE A 155 7.37 -8.86 -26.59
C ILE A 155 8.85 -8.70 -26.96
N ALA A 156 9.11 -8.29 -28.20
CA ALA A 156 10.45 -7.97 -28.69
C ALA A 156 10.66 -6.45 -28.70
N TYR A 157 11.42 -5.94 -27.73
CA TYR A 157 11.71 -4.51 -27.58
C TYR A 157 12.94 -4.06 -28.36
N CYS A 158 13.85 -4.98 -28.70
CA CYS A 158 15.00 -4.71 -29.56
C CYS A 158 15.49 -5.96 -30.29
N GLU A 159 16.22 -5.77 -31.39
CA GLU A 159 16.77 -6.86 -32.22
C GLU A 159 17.82 -7.71 -31.50
N ASP A 160 18.52 -7.15 -30.50
CA ASP A 160 19.54 -7.87 -29.73
C ASP A 160 18.89 -8.72 -28.63
N ASP A 161 18.93 -10.05 -28.82
CA ASP A 161 18.37 -11.04 -27.87
C ASP A 161 18.83 -10.86 -26.42
N THR A 162 20.07 -10.42 -26.21
CA THR A 162 20.59 -10.24 -24.85
C THR A 162 19.99 -8.99 -24.23
N LEU A 163 20.01 -7.86 -24.94
CA LEU A 163 19.39 -6.62 -24.48
C LEU A 163 17.89 -6.81 -24.24
N ASN A 164 17.22 -7.54 -25.13
CA ASN A 164 15.79 -7.85 -25.00
C ASN A 164 15.50 -8.63 -23.72
N LYS A 165 16.35 -9.60 -23.33
CA LYS A 165 16.20 -10.33 -22.05
C LYS A 165 16.34 -9.44 -20.83
N TYR A 166 17.29 -8.50 -20.83
CA TYR A 166 17.43 -7.52 -19.74
C TYR A 166 16.22 -6.61 -19.67
N PHE A 167 15.71 -6.18 -20.82
CA PHE A 167 14.51 -5.35 -20.90
C PHE A 167 13.26 -6.09 -20.39
N ILE A 168 13.05 -7.34 -20.79
CA ILE A 168 11.98 -8.21 -20.27
C ILE A 168 12.08 -8.36 -18.75
N THR A 169 13.30 -8.48 -18.21
CA THR A 169 13.53 -8.55 -16.75
C THR A 169 13.14 -7.24 -16.05
N TRP A 170 13.40 -6.10 -16.68
CA TRP A 170 12.97 -4.79 -16.18
C TRP A 170 11.45 -4.65 -16.18
N VAL A 171 10.79 -5.07 -17.26
CA VAL A 171 9.33 -5.10 -17.39
C VAL A 171 8.70 -6.02 -16.35
N GLN A 172 9.30 -7.20 -16.12
CA GLN A 172 8.92 -8.12 -15.05
C GLN A 172 9.01 -7.46 -13.67
N HIS A 173 10.09 -6.73 -13.40
CA HIS A 173 10.26 -6.00 -12.15
C HIS A 173 9.17 -4.93 -11.96
N ILE A 174 8.81 -4.18 -13.02
CA ILE A 174 7.73 -3.21 -12.95
C ILE A 174 6.39 -3.90 -12.62
N ARG A 175 6.11 -5.06 -13.22
CA ARG A 175 4.92 -5.84 -12.89
C ARG A 175 4.88 -6.23 -11.41
N GLU A 176 6.01 -6.71 -10.87
CA GLU A 176 6.12 -7.07 -9.45
C GLU A 176 5.93 -5.85 -8.55
N LEU A 177 6.50 -4.69 -8.91
CA LEU A 177 6.28 -3.42 -8.21
C LEU A 177 4.80 -3.02 -8.20
N VAL A 178 4.10 -3.12 -9.34
CA VAL A 178 2.66 -2.81 -9.45
C VAL A 178 1.85 -3.69 -8.50
N ILE A 179 2.10 -5.01 -8.51
CA ILE A 179 1.41 -5.96 -7.63
C ILE A 179 1.71 -5.66 -6.16
N GLU A 180 2.96 -5.33 -5.82
CA GLU A 180 3.35 -5.06 -4.44
C GLU A 180 2.79 -3.73 -3.92
N ILE A 181 2.69 -2.69 -4.76
CA ILE A 181 2.00 -1.44 -4.43
C ILE A 181 0.54 -1.73 -4.13
N PHE A 182 -0.14 -2.49 -4.99
CA PHE A 182 -1.54 -2.88 -4.79
C PHE A 182 -1.72 -3.65 -3.48
N ASN A 183 -0.92 -4.68 -3.25
CA ASN A 183 -0.95 -5.47 -2.02
C ASN A 183 -0.68 -4.61 -0.78
N SER A 184 0.25 -3.66 -0.87
CA SER A 184 0.52 -2.71 0.21
C SER A 184 -0.72 -1.89 0.57
N TYR A 185 -1.55 -1.49 -0.40
CA TYR A 185 -2.84 -0.84 -0.11
C TYR A 185 -3.84 -1.80 0.53
N ILE A 186 -3.94 -3.05 0.07
CA ILE A 186 -4.83 -4.06 0.65
C ILE A 186 -4.47 -4.35 2.12
N TYR A 187 -3.17 -4.44 2.43
CA TYR A 187 -2.68 -4.64 3.79
C TYR A 187 -2.67 -3.36 4.63
N GLY A 188 -3.16 -2.24 4.09
CA GLY A 188 -3.15 -0.95 4.76
C GLY A 188 -1.75 -0.39 5.00
N ASN A 189 -0.70 -0.86 4.33
CA ASN A 189 0.65 -0.33 4.48
C ASN A 189 0.92 0.85 3.54
N LEU A 190 0.40 2.03 3.93
CA LEU A 190 0.58 3.25 3.15
C LEU A 190 2.05 3.63 2.97
N PHE A 191 2.89 3.49 3.99
CA PHE A 191 4.31 3.84 3.89
C PHE A 191 5.03 3.06 2.81
N SER A 192 4.83 1.74 2.76
CA SER A 192 5.37 0.90 1.69
C SER A 192 4.77 1.27 0.35
N SER A 193 3.45 1.45 0.27
CA SER A 193 2.78 1.77 -1.00
C SER A 193 3.36 3.03 -1.66
N ILE A 194 3.61 4.10 -0.90
CA ILE A 194 4.14 5.36 -1.46
C ILE A 194 5.64 5.26 -1.74
N SER A 195 6.38 4.55 -0.88
CA SER A 195 7.81 4.30 -1.12
C SER A 195 8.02 3.53 -2.43
N LEU A 196 7.18 2.53 -2.69
CA LEU A 196 7.20 1.76 -3.92
C LEU A 196 6.66 2.56 -5.11
N THR A 197 5.66 3.42 -4.91
CA THR A 197 5.15 4.33 -5.95
C THR A 197 6.25 5.26 -6.46
N ARG A 198 7.10 5.79 -5.58
CA ARG A 198 8.28 6.57 -6.00
C ARG A 198 9.17 5.78 -6.96
N THR A 199 9.49 4.53 -6.62
CA THR A 199 10.30 3.64 -7.47
C THR A 199 9.59 3.37 -8.79
N LEU A 200 8.27 3.14 -8.77
CA LEU A 200 7.47 2.94 -9.98
C LEU A 200 7.53 4.16 -10.91
N ILE A 201 7.46 5.38 -10.37
CA ILE A 201 7.59 6.63 -11.15
C ILE A 201 8.96 6.69 -11.84
N GLU A 202 10.04 6.36 -11.13
CA GLU A 202 11.39 6.32 -11.72
C GLU A 202 11.48 5.29 -12.85
N CYS A 203 10.98 4.07 -12.60
CA CYS A 203 10.93 3.00 -13.59
C CYS A 203 10.09 3.39 -14.82
N TYR A 204 8.93 4.02 -14.61
CA TYR A 204 8.04 4.50 -15.66
C TYR A 204 8.75 5.50 -16.58
N VAL A 205 9.41 6.52 -16.02
CA VAL A 205 10.13 7.54 -16.80
C VAL A 205 11.21 6.90 -17.67
N TYR A 206 12.03 6.02 -17.09
CA TYR A 206 13.09 5.37 -17.85
C TYR A 206 12.53 4.42 -18.91
N LEU A 207 11.49 3.64 -18.57
CA LEU A 207 10.84 2.75 -19.54
C LEU A 207 10.26 3.55 -20.71
N LYS A 208 9.54 4.64 -20.43
CA LYS A 208 8.98 5.52 -21.44
C LYS A 208 10.05 6.04 -22.39
N ILE A 209 11.15 6.56 -21.85
CA ILE A 209 12.28 7.06 -22.64
C ILE A 209 12.83 5.96 -23.55
N LEU A 210 12.99 4.73 -23.03
CA LEU A 210 13.56 3.62 -23.79
C LEU A 210 12.62 3.13 -24.90
N ILE A 211 11.30 3.09 -24.66
CA ILE A 211 10.31 2.66 -25.66
C ILE A 211 10.13 3.72 -26.75
N GLU A 212 10.08 5.01 -26.40
CA GLU A 212 9.85 6.09 -27.36
C GLU A 212 11.09 6.43 -28.23
N ASN A 213 12.28 5.93 -27.87
CA ASN A 213 13.49 6.16 -28.66
C ASN A 213 13.79 4.97 -29.60
N GLU A 214 13.25 5.07 -30.82
CA GLU A 214 13.29 4.05 -31.87
C GLU A 214 14.70 3.62 -32.32
N SER A 215 15.76 4.41 -32.04
CA SER A 215 17.10 4.13 -32.57
C SER A 215 17.83 2.96 -31.90
N GLY A 216 17.30 2.38 -30.80
CA GLY A 216 17.91 1.25 -30.05
C GLY A 216 19.25 1.58 -29.34
N ASP A 217 19.85 2.70 -29.71
CA ASP A 217 21.09 3.26 -29.19
C ASP A 217 21.00 3.54 -27.68
N LEU A 218 19.88 4.12 -27.22
CA LEU A 218 19.67 4.42 -25.80
C LEU A 218 19.48 3.18 -24.94
N ILE A 219 18.86 2.12 -25.47
CA ILE A 219 18.73 0.83 -24.77
C ILE A 219 20.13 0.24 -24.53
N THR A 220 20.99 0.36 -25.53
CA THR A 220 22.39 -0.09 -25.44
C THR A 220 23.18 0.74 -24.43
N ASP A 221 23.04 2.06 -24.44
CA ASP A 221 23.72 2.96 -23.48
C ASP A 221 23.23 2.75 -22.05
N TRP A 222 21.91 2.55 -21.86
CA TRP A 222 21.31 2.18 -20.58
C TRP A 222 21.88 0.86 -20.07
N TYR A 223 21.96 -0.16 -20.93
CA TYR A 223 22.53 -1.46 -20.58
C TYR A 223 24.00 -1.34 -20.15
N PHE A 224 24.83 -0.67 -20.93
CA PHE A 224 26.25 -0.48 -20.60
C PHE A 224 26.44 0.28 -19.30
N CYS A 225 25.67 1.34 -19.07
CA CYS A 225 25.75 2.10 -17.82
C CYS A 225 25.47 1.21 -16.61
N ASN A 226 24.42 0.39 -16.65
CA ASN A 226 24.06 -0.52 -15.56
C ASN A 226 25.10 -1.65 -15.34
N VAL A 227 25.60 -2.25 -16.43
CA VAL A 227 26.64 -3.30 -16.35
C VAL A 227 27.93 -2.75 -15.74
N VAL A 228 28.38 -1.56 -16.15
CA VAL A 228 29.58 -0.91 -15.58
C VAL A 228 29.41 -0.67 -14.08
N LYS A 229 28.24 -0.20 -13.65
CA LYS A 229 27.97 0.01 -12.22
C LYS A 229 28.03 -1.29 -11.44
N LYS A 230 27.46 -2.38 -11.96
CA LYS A 230 27.54 -3.72 -11.33
C LYS A 230 28.98 -4.23 -11.23
N ILE A 231 29.75 -4.15 -12.32
CA ILE A 231 31.16 -4.57 -12.36
C ILE A 231 32.01 -3.82 -11.32
N ASN A 232 31.69 -2.55 -11.05
CA ASN A 232 32.45 -1.74 -10.09
C ASN A 232 32.16 -2.08 -8.62
N VAL A 233 31.05 -2.76 -8.33
CA VAL A 233 30.63 -3.13 -6.98
C VAL A 233 31.04 -4.56 -6.62
N GLU A 234 31.04 -5.48 -7.59
CA GLU A 234 31.34 -6.90 -7.36
C GLU A 234 32.85 -7.19 -7.38
N GLU A 235 33.30 -8.08 -6.47
CA GLU A 235 34.64 -8.66 -6.54
C GLU A 235 34.80 -9.51 -7.82
N SER A 236 36.02 -9.55 -8.37
CA SER A 236 36.34 -10.26 -9.61
C SER A 236 35.87 -11.72 -9.56
N SER A 237 34.92 -12.06 -10.43
CA SER A 237 34.31 -13.37 -10.57
C SER A 237 34.19 -13.73 -12.04
N VAL A 238 34.15 -15.03 -12.35
CA VAL A 238 34.03 -15.55 -13.73
C VAL A 238 32.84 -14.92 -14.49
N ALA A 239 31.75 -14.59 -13.79
CA ALA A 239 30.60 -13.90 -14.37
C ALA A 239 30.91 -12.43 -14.74
N VAL A 240 31.66 -11.71 -13.89
CA VAL A 240 32.10 -10.33 -14.14
C VAL A 240 33.07 -10.27 -15.32
N GLU A 241 34.00 -11.21 -15.45
CA GLU A 241 34.89 -11.32 -16.62
C GLU A 241 34.13 -11.62 -17.92
N SER A 242 33.12 -12.50 -17.87
CA SER A 242 32.25 -12.77 -19.02
C SER A 242 31.46 -11.52 -19.44
N LEU A 243 30.91 -10.77 -18.50
CA LEU A 243 30.20 -9.51 -18.77
C LEU A 243 31.10 -8.44 -19.39
N LYS A 244 32.33 -8.26 -18.87
CA LYS A 244 33.32 -7.34 -19.45
C LYS A 244 33.64 -7.68 -20.90
N THR A 245 33.80 -8.98 -21.19
CA THR A 245 34.13 -9.47 -22.54
C THR A 245 32.98 -9.19 -23.51
N SER A 246 31.75 -9.56 -23.14
CA SER A 246 30.55 -9.30 -23.95
C SER A 246 30.31 -7.79 -24.16
N MET A 247 30.52 -6.97 -23.12
CA MET A 247 30.40 -5.52 -23.23
C MET A 247 31.42 -4.93 -24.20
N LYS A 248 32.68 -5.37 -24.12
CA LYS A 248 33.74 -4.90 -25.02
C LYS A 248 33.44 -5.23 -26.48
N GLU A 249 33.03 -6.47 -26.77
CA GLU A 249 32.62 -6.89 -28.11
C GLU A 249 31.48 -6.02 -28.67
N LYS A 250 30.44 -5.75 -27.85
CA LYS A 250 29.31 -4.92 -28.27
C LYS A 250 29.67 -3.44 -28.45
N MET A 251 30.58 -2.90 -27.64
CA MET A 251 31.08 -1.53 -27.80
C MET A 251 31.91 -1.35 -29.07
N GLU A 252 32.78 -2.32 -29.38
CA GLU A 252 33.58 -2.33 -30.60
C GLU A 252 32.70 -2.39 -31.86
N LEU A 253 31.64 -3.21 -31.85
CA LEU A 253 30.66 -3.28 -32.95
C LEU A 253 29.96 -1.94 -33.22
N ARG A 254 29.78 -1.12 -32.19
CA ARG A 254 29.15 0.22 -32.28
C ARG A 254 30.17 1.34 -32.55
N GLY A 255 31.45 1.01 -32.72
CA GLY A 255 32.52 1.97 -32.95
C GLY A 255 32.85 2.85 -31.74
N LEU A 256 32.47 2.42 -30.53
CA LEU A 256 32.72 3.14 -29.29
C LEU A 256 34.06 2.71 -28.68
N ASP A 257 34.84 3.67 -28.18
CA ASP A 257 36.06 3.37 -27.44
C ASP A 257 35.70 2.86 -26.03
N TYR A 258 36.09 1.62 -25.75
CA TYR A 258 35.78 0.92 -24.50
C TYR A 258 36.27 1.70 -23.28
N GLU A 259 37.52 2.18 -23.30
CA GLU A 259 38.17 2.75 -22.12
C GLU A 259 37.53 4.09 -21.73
N SER A 260 37.25 4.95 -22.71
CA SER A 260 36.57 6.23 -22.48
C SER A 260 35.11 6.04 -22.07
N THR A 261 34.39 5.09 -22.67
CA THR A 261 32.98 4.81 -22.34
C THR A 261 32.85 4.18 -20.96
N TYR A 262 33.73 3.23 -20.62
CA TYR A 262 33.80 2.63 -19.30
C TYR A 262 34.08 3.69 -18.22
N LYS A 263 35.04 4.58 -18.47
CA LYS A 263 35.36 5.68 -17.54
C LYS A 263 34.16 6.63 -17.37
N LEU A 264 33.48 6.98 -18.45
CA LEU A 264 32.30 7.85 -18.43
C LEU A 264 31.21 7.28 -17.52
N TYR A 265 30.85 6.00 -17.68
CA TYR A 265 29.79 5.37 -16.89
C TYR A 265 30.23 5.03 -15.45
N LYS A 266 31.52 4.71 -15.25
CA LYS A 266 32.07 4.48 -13.92
C LYS A 266 32.01 5.75 -13.06
N GLU A 267 32.52 6.87 -13.57
CA GLU A 267 32.60 8.15 -12.85
C GLU A 267 31.28 8.96 -12.92
N GLY A 268 30.41 8.66 -13.88
CA GLY A 268 29.12 9.34 -14.07
C GLY A 268 28.05 8.97 -13.04
N SER A 269 26.93 9.69 -13.08
CA SER A 269 25.71 9.34 -12.31
C SER A 269 25.02 8.10 -12.88
N GLU A 270 24.03 7.56 -12.16
CA GLU A 270 23.16 6.48 -12.66
C GLU A 270 22.45 6.85 -13.99
N ASN A 271 22.23 8.15 -14.22
CA ASN A 271 21.64 8.68 -15.46
C ASN A 271 22.67 9.07 -16.53
N ALA A 272 23.93 8.63 -16.41
CA ALA A 272 24.98 9.00 -17.36
C ALA A 272 24.71 8.51 -18.80
N TRP A 273 23.91 7.46 -18.96
CA TRP A 273 23.45 6.97 -20.26
C TRP A 273 22.59 7.98 -21.04
N LEU A 274 22.02 8.98 -20.37
CA LEU A 274 21.26 10.08 -21.00
C LEU A 274 22.12 11.30 -21.38
N ASN A 275 23.42 11.30 -21.04
CA ASN A 275 24.26 12.49 -21.21
C ASN A 275 24.32 12.99 -22.65
N ALA A 276 24.44 12.07 -23.62
CA ALA A 276 24.50 12.40 -25.04
C ALA A 276 23.16 12.91 -25.57
N ALA A 277 22.05 12.24 -25.22
CA ALA A 277 20.71 12.61 -25.66
C ALA A 277 20.23 13.95 -25.09
N ILE A 278 20.55 14.25 -23.83
CA ILE A 278 20.16 15.51 -23.17
C ILE A 278 21.19 16.62 -23.41
N GLY A 279 22.41 16.29 -23.81
CA GLY A 279 23.50 17.25 -23.98
C GLY A 279 24.03 17.82 -22.66
N LYS A 280 23.91 17.08 -21.55
CA LYS A 280 24.38 17.49 -20.22
C LYS A 280 25.38 16.48 -19.66
N LYS A 281 26.45 16.97 -19.01
CA LYS A 281 27.45 16.12 -18.35
C LYS A 281 26.92 15.39 -17.11
N ARG A 282 25.99 16.02 -16.39
CA ARG A 282 25.35 15.47 -15.19
C ARG A 282 23.84 15.61 -15.38
N VAL A 283 23.19 14.49 -15.62
CA VAL A 283 21.74 14.40 -15.79
C VAL A 283 21.09 14.10 -14.45
N THR A 284 20.15 14.94 -14.04
CA THR A 284 19.30 14.70 -12.85
C THR A 284 18.03 13.95 -13.23
N PHE A 285 17.30 13.40 -12.26
CA PHE A 285 15.99 12.79 -12.54
C PHE A 285 15.00 13.79 -13.13
N LYS A 286 15.06 15.07 -12.71
CA LYS A 286 14.26 16.15 -13.32
C LYS A 286 14.57 16.32 -14.81
N ASP A 287 15.84 16.23 -15.19
CA ASP A 287 16.24 16.29 -16.60
C ASP A 287 15.67 15.11 -17.40
N ALA A 288 15.67 13.90 -16.82
CA ALA A 288 15.03 12.73 -17.43
C ALA A 288 13.52 12.91 -17.59
N CYS A 289 12.82 13.44 -16.57
CA CYS A 289 11.38 13.75 -16.67
C CYS A 289 11.09 14.76 -17.78
N ASN A 290 11.90 15.82 -17.89
CA ASN A 290 11.76 16.81 -18.96
C ASN A 290 12.03 16.18 -20.34
N PHE A 291 13.00 15.28 -20.44
CA PHE A 291 13.31 14.57 -21.68
C PHE A 291 12.17 13.63 -22.11
N ALA A 292 11.48 13.01 -21.15
CA ALA A 292 10.27 12.20 -21.40
C ALA A 292 9.04 13.03 -21.82
N ASN A 293 9.16 14.35 -21.98
CA ASN A 293 8.10 15.29 -22.40
C ASN A 293 6.85 15.27 -21.52
N VAL A 294 6.99 15.02 -20.22
CA VAL A 294 5.86 15.08 -19.28
C VAL A 294 6.21 15.97 -18.08
N SER A 295 5.58 17.14 -18.04
CA SER A 295 5.93 18.22 -17.11
C SER A 295 5.50 17.97 -15.67
N TYR A 296 4.44 17.18 -15.43
CA TYR A 296 3.89 16.94 -14.10
C TYR A 296 4.61 15.82 -13.32
N ILE A 297 5.34 14.91 -14.00
CA ILE A 297 5.91 13.70 -13.36
C ILE A 297 6.86 14.05 -12.22
N TYR A 298 7.68 15.07 -12.41
CA TYR A 298 8.66 15.42 -11.39
C TYR A 298 8.00 15.97 -10.12
N ASP A 299 6.86 16.64 -10.24
CA ASP A 299 6.13 17.14 -9.08
C ASP A 299 5.45 15.99 -8.32
N ASP A 300 4.84 15.03 -9.02
CA ASP A 300 4.30 13.80 -8.41
C ASP A 300 5.39 12.99 -7.72
N PHE A 301 6.56 12.86 -8.37
CA PHE A 301 7.72 12.21 -7.79
C PHE A 301 8.15 12.89 -6.49
N LYS A 302 8.14 14.23 -6.43
CA LYS A 302 8.45 14.96 -5.20
C LYS A 302 7.40 14.72 -4.11
N ILE A 303 6.12 14.63 -4.47
CA ILE A 303 5.05 14.28 -3.53
C ILE A 303 5.33 12.88 -2.94
N ALA A 304 5.62 11.89 -3.79
CA ALA A 304 5.97 10.53 -3.36
C ALA A 304 7.31 10.45 -2.59
N SER A 305 8.22 11.39 -2.79
CA SER A 305 9.55 11.41 -2.14
C SER A 305 9.60 12.23 -0.84
N SER A 306 8.63 13.12 -0.61
CA SER A 306 8.67 14.13 0.45
C SER A 306 8.89 13.54 1.85
N PHE A 307 8.18 12.45 2.18
CA PHE A 307 8.29 11.80 3.49
C PHE A 307 9.56 10.94 3.64
N ILE A 308 10.21 10.54 2.55
CA ILE A 308 11.40 9.67 2.59
C ILE A 308 12.62 10.45 3.10
N HIS A 309 12.77 11.70 2.66
CA HIS A 309 13.93 12.53 2.97
C HIS A 309 13.77 13.45 4.18
N GLY A 310 12.56 13.56 4.75
CA GLY A 310 12.32 14.25 6.01
C GLY A 310 13.08 13.58 7.17
N GLN A 311 13.68 14.37 8.08
CA GLN A 311 14.34 13.84 9.28
C GLN A 311 13.46 13.94 10.53
N ASP A 312 12.46 14.82 10.49
CA ASP A 312 11.51 15.06 11.57
C ASP A 312 10.18 14.32 11.38
N ILE A 313 9.48 14.14 12.49
CA ILE A 313 8.18 13.46 12.57
C ILE A 313 7.13 14.17 11.69
N GLN A 314 7.15 15.50 11.59
CA GLN A 314 6.15 16.20 10.79
C GLN A 314 6.30 15.83 9.31
N ASN A 315 7.51 15.92 8.75
CA ASN A 315 7.74 15.55 7.36
C ASN A 315 7.51 14.05 7.08
N LYS A 316 7.76 13.17 8.06
CA LYS A 316 7.54 11.71 7.94
C LYS A 316 6.06 11.32 7.98
N PHE A 317 5.28 11.93 8.87
CA PHE A 317 3.92 11.47 9.19
C PHE A 317 2.81 12.40 8.66
N SER A 318 3.03 13.71 8.58
CA SER A 318 2.02 14.68 8.09
C SER A 318 1.44 14.33 6.71
N PRO A 319 2.20 13.71 5.78
CA PRO A 319 1.61 13.27 4.51
C PRO A 319 0.57 12.16 4.63
N PHE A 320 0.42 11.53 5.81
CA PHE A 320 -0.51 10.45 6.11
C PHE A 320 -1.53 10.83 7.20
N THR A 321 -1.60 12.11 7.61
CA THR A 321 -2.53 12.55 8.67
C THR A 321 -3.89 13.00 8.14
N PHE A 322 -3.98 13.41 6.88
CA PHE A 322 -5.20 13.97 6.30
C PHE A 322 -5.74 13.09 5.18
N TYR A 323 -7.05 12.86 5.16
CA TYR A 323 -7.74 12.08 4.12
C TYR A 323 -7.42 12.56 2.72
N GLN A 324 -7.45 13.87 2.47
CA GLN A 324 -7.14 14.44 1.16
C GLN A 324 -5.70 14.14 0.70
N SER A 325 -4.75 14.09 1.65
CA SER A 325 -3.36 13.74 1.35
C SER A 325 -3.19 12.25 1.03
N ILE A 326 -3.94 11.38 1.71
CA ILE A 326 -3.99 9.94 1.44
C ILE A 326 -4.65 9.69 0.08
N ALA A 327 -5.79 10.33 -0.20
CA ALA A 327 -6.50 10.24 -1.48
C ALA A 327 -5.63 10.72 -2.65
N SER A 328 -4.94 11.85 -2.51
CA SER A 328 -4.00 12.34 -3.54
C SER A 328 -2.86 11.34 -3.80
N LYS A 329 -2.34 10.70 -2.76
CA LYS A 329 -1.30 9.67 -2.88
C LYS A 329 -1.82 8.40 -3.52
N PHE A 330 -3.03 7.99 -3.16
CA PHE A 330 -3.74 6.89 -3.79
C PHE A 330 -3.93 7.14 -5.29
N HIS A 331 -4.38 8.34 -5.67
CA HIS A 331 -4.50 8.76 -7.06
C HIS A 331 -3.16 8.64 -7.79
N ILE A 332 -2.09 9.23 -7.26
CA ILE A 332 -0.75 9.16 -7.85
C ILE A 332 -0.31 7.70 -8.03
N SER A 333 -0.46 6.86 -7.00
CA SER A 333 -0.08 5.44 -7.08
C SER A 333 -0.79 4.71 -8.21
N PHE A 334 -2.12 4.81 -8.29
CA PHE A 334 -2.89 4.10 -9.31
C PHE A 334 -2.71 4.71 -10.69
N PHE A 335 -2.54 6.02 -10.79
CA PHE A 335 -2.20 6.70 -12.03
C PHE A 335 -0.90 6.14 -12.63
N TYR A 336 0.18 6.05 -11.85
CA TYR A 336 1.43 5.48 -12.36
C TYR A 336 1.38 3.97 -12.56
N ILE A 337 0.55 3.23 -11.80
CA ILE A 337 0.25 1.82 -12.14
C ILE A 337 -0.31 1.75 -13.56
N PHE A 338 -1.35 2.53 -13.88
CA PHE A 338 -1.99 2.49 -15.19
C PHE A 338 -1.05 2.94 -16.31
N ARG A 339 -0.35 4.07 -16.13
CA ARG A 339 0.62 4.55 -17.13
C ARG A 339 1.75 3.55 -17.37
N SER A 340 2.22 2.85 -16.33
CA SER A 340 3.22 1.78 -16.50
C SER A 340 2.66 0.56 -17.23
N LEU A 341 1.44 0.15 -16.93
CA LEU A 341 0.81 -1.01 -17.59
C LEU A 341 0.51 -0.72 -19.07
N GLU A 342 0.09 0.48 -19.42
CA GLU A 342 -0.13 0.90 -20.81
C GLU A 342 1.13 0.83 -21.68
N LEU A 343 2.32 1.00 -21.08
CA LEU A 343 3.59 0.84 -21.80
C LEU A 343 3.99 -0.62 -22.00
N ILE A 344 3.45 -1.54 -21.21
CA ILE A 344 3.90 -2.93 -21.09
C ILE A 344 2.91 -3.90 -21.75
N ILE A 345 1.63 -3.53 -21.81
CA ILE A 345 0.54 -4.41 -22.25
C ILE A 345 0.07 -3.99 -23.63
N GLU A 346 0.02 -4.96 -24.55
CA GLU A 346 -0.51 -4.76 -25.91
C GLU A 346 -1.97 -5.23 -26.05
N ASP A 347 -2.51 -5.96 -25.06
CA ASP A 347 -3.89 -6.47 -25.09
C ASP A 347 -4.90 -5.32 -24.95
N GLU A 348 -5.52 -4.94 -26.07
CA GLU A 348 -6.55 -3.89 -26.13
C GLU A 348 -7.70 -4.09 -25.13
N LYS A 349 -8.08 -5.31 -24.78
CA LYS A 349 -9.15 -5.54 -23.80
C LYS A 349 -8.71 -5.11 -22.41
N ILE A 350 -7.46 -5.44 -22.04
CA ILE A 350 -6.90 -5.04 -20.75
C ILE A 350 -6.70 -3.52 -20.71
N LEU A 351 -6.26 -2.91 -21.82
CA LEU A 351 -6.11 -1.45 -21.91
C LEU A 351 -7.46 -0.72 -21.77
N ASN A 352 -8.53 -1.25 -22.36
CA ASN A 352 -9.88 -0.71 -22.17
C ASN A 352 -10.36 -0.84 -20.72
N GLU A 353 -10.11 -1.98 -20.06
CA GLU A 353 -10.40 -2.14 -18.63
C GLU A 353 -9.63 -1.14 -17.77
N ILE A 354 -8.35 -0.88 -18.07
CA ILE A 354 -7.53 0.13 -17.39
C ILE A 354 -8.14 1.51 -17.56
N SER A 355 -8.59 1.88 -18.76
CA SER A 355 -9.27 3.15 -19.02
C SER A 355 -10.54 3.30 -18.17
N ASP A 356 -11.37 2.25 -18.07
CA ASP A 356 -12.58 2.28 -17.25
C ASP A 356 -12.25 2.48 -15.76
N TYR A 357 -11.20 1.80 -15.26
CA TYR A 357 -10.74 1.96 -13.89
C TYR A 357 -10.15 3.34 -13.61
N GLU A 358 -9.47 3.96 -14.57
CA GLU A 358 -8.96 5.32 -14.41
C GLU A 358 -10.10 6.35 -14.31
N ILE A 359 -11.21 6.13 -15.03
CA ILE A 359 -12.43 6.94 -14.88
C ILE A 359 -13.01 6.76 -13.47
N GLU A 360 -13.21 5.53 -13.02
CA GLU A 360 -13.72 5.22 -11.66
C GLU A 360 -12.82 5.84 -10.57
N LEU A 361 -11.50 5.77 -10.73
CA LEU A 361 -10.54 6.40 -9.81
C LEU A 361 -10.75 7.91 -9.73
N ASN A 362 -10.88 8.60 -10.87
CA ASN A 362 -11.07 10.04 -10.89
C ASN A 362 -12.40 10.45 -10.24
N GLU A 363 -13.48 9.67 -10.44
CA GLU A 363 -14.77 9.89 -9.78
C GLU A 363 -14.65 9.80 -8.26
N ILE A 364 -13.98 8.76 -7.75
CA ILE A 364 -13.73 8.56 -6.31
C ILE A 364 -12.95 9.75 -5.73
N ILE A 365 -11.89 10.19 -6.41
CA ILE A 365 -11.04 11.29 -5.93
C ILE A 365 -11.82 12.62 -5.95
N LEU A 366 -12.64 12.86 -6.97
CA LEU A 366 -13.50 14.04 -7.01
C LEU A 366 -14.53 14.06 -5.88
N ALA A 367 -15.11 12.91 -5.52
CA ALA A 367 -16.04 12.80 -4.39
C ALA A 367 -15.35 13.25 -3.09
N PHE A 368 -14.14 12.77 -2.81
CA PHE A 368 -13.38 13.17 -1.62
C PHE A 368 -12.97 14.66 -1.61
N ILE A 369 -12.70 15.25 -2.78
CA ILE A 369 -12.40 16.68 -2.90
C ILE A 369 -13.65 17.54 -2.62
N ASN A 370 -14.83 17.09 -3.07
CA ASN A 370 -16.06 17.85 -2.89
C ASN A 370 -16.60 17.76 -1.46
N GLU A 371 -16.55 16.59 -0.82
CA GLU A 371 -16.98 16.41 0.59
C GLU A 371 -16.15 17.27 1.55
N SER A 372 -14.85 17.46 1.28
CA SER A 372 -13.95 18.30 2.09
C SER A 372 -14.13 19.81 1.86
N SER A 373 -15.01 20.22 0.96
CA SER A 373 -15.35 21.63 0.71
C SER A 373 -16.68 22.08 1.32
N GLU A 374 -17.45 21.13 1.86
CA GLU A 374 -18.74 21.38 2.53
C GLU A 374 -18.64 21.37 4.08
N GLU A 375 -17.48 21.02 4.64
CA GLU A 375 -17.08 21.25 6.06
C GLU A 375 -16.35 22.58 6.23
#